data_AF-A0AAU3YUI3-F1
#
_entry.id   AF-A0AAU3YUI3-F1
#
_cell.length_a   1.000
_cell.length_b   1.000
_cell.length_c   1.000
_cell.angle_alpha   90.00
_cell.angle_beta   90.00
_cell.angle_gamma   90.00
#
_symmetry.space_group_name_H-M   'P 1'
#
loop_
_entity.id
_entity.type
_entity.pdbx_description
1 polymer ?
#
loop_
_entity_poly.entity_id
_entity_poly.type
_entity_poly.pdbx_seq_one_letter_code
_entity_poly.pdbx_strand_id
1 'polypeptide(L)'
;MPTTSEARARQDRTTAAGLTGAAAVFVALAASSGHRWLALVAAGGLFGAVMVYRRVMRGSYAYWVAWAVSPVLSLLMLWAQPPDLREAATLLALPWAGLSAVVALVLFALWRSRRGGHMDWVVWHPELGLLRREQTKRAALDWARWHYREPCLIDRLDRAPELARQTPLYPHPPRGSAYWSGCGT
;
A
#
# COMPACT_ATOMS: atom_id res chain seq x y z
N MET A 1 10.91 -22.90 0.45
CA MET A 1 11.62 -21.87 1.23
C MET A 1 11.23 -20.50 0.70
N PRO A 2 10.88 -19.51 1.55
CA PRO A 2 10.61 -18.15 1.10
C PRO A 2 11.85 -17.58 0.41
N THR A 3 11.65 -16.85 -0.68
CA THR A 3 12.76 -16.16 -1.35
C THR A 3 13.29 -15.04 -0.47
N THR A 4 14.58 -14.70 -0.56
CA THR A 4 15.23 -13.66 0.28
C THR A 4 14.53 -12.30 0.20
N SER A 5 13.84 -12.01 -0.91
CA SER A 5 13.05 -10.80 -1.11
C SER A 5 11.72 -10.80 -0.35
N GLU A 6 11.04 -11.95 -0.25
CA GLU A 6 9.79 -12.11 0.52
C GLU A 6 10.04 -12.02 2.02
N ALA A 7 11.15 -12.61 2.49
CA ALA A 7 11.57 -12.52 3.89
C ALA A 7 11.88 -11.07 4.30
N ARG A 8 12.62 -10.32 3.47
CA ARG A 8 12.89 -8.88 3.68
C ARG A 8 11.60 -8.06 3.70
N ALA A 9 10.69 -8.28 2.74
CA ALA A 9 9.42 -7.57 2.70
C ALA A 9 8.54 -7.85 3.93
N ARG A 10 8.58 -9.07 4.48
CA ARG A 10 7.87 -9.40 5.72
C ARG A 10 8.50 -8.71 6.93
N GLN A 11 9.82 -8.69 7.02
CA GLN A 11 10.56 -8.05 8.10
C GLN A 11 10.35 -6.53 8.09
N ASP A 12 10.38 -5.89 6.92
CA ASP A 12 10.13 -4.46 6.80
C ASP A 12 8.69 -4.09 7.22
N ARG A 13 7.69 -4.95 6.93
CA ARG A 13 6.31 -4.74 7.41
C ARG A 13 6.21 -4.82 8.93
N THR A 14 6.86 -5.81 9.55
CA THR A 14 6.87 -5.93 11.01
C THR A 14 7.60 -4.77 11.67
N THR A 15 8.70 -4.28 11.08
CA THR A 15 9.42 -3.10 11.57
C THR A 15 8.56 -1.84 11.45
N ALA A 16 7.90 -1.63 10.31
CA ALA A 16 7.01 -0.48 10.12
C ALA A 16 5.83 -0.49 11.10
N ALA A 17 5.25 -1.66 11.35
CA ALA A 17 4.18 -1.86 12.34
C ALA A 17 4.68 -1.62 13.78
N GLY A 18 5.88 -2.11 14.11
CA GLY A 18 6.51 -1.87 15.41
C GLY A 18 6.78 -0.38 15.67
N LEU A 19 7.28 0.34 14.66
CA LEU A 19 7.54 1.78 14.77
C LEU A 19 6.25 2.60 14.92
N THR A 20 5.18 2.26 14.20
CA THR A 20 3.87 2.91 14.39
C THR A 20 3.27 2.60 15.76
N GLY A 21 3.38 1.36 16.23
CA GLY A 21 2.95 0.97 17.58
C GLY A 21 3.69 1.74 18.67
N ALA A 22 5.03 1.81 18.59
CA ALA A 22 5.84 2.58 19.53
C ALA A 22 5.48 4.06 19.52
N ALA A 23 5.29 4.66 18.34
CA ALA A 23 4.85 6.05 18.24
C ALA A 23 3.50 6.28 18.94
N ALA A 24 2.52 5.37 18.79
CA ALA A 24 1.24 5.47 19.48
C ALA A 24 1.39 5.42 21.01
N VAL A 25 2.27 4.56 21.54
CA VAL A 25 2.59 4.49 22.97
C VAL A 25 3.19 5.81 23.45
N PHE A 26 4.14 6.40 22.70
CA PHE A 26 4.74 7.69 23.06
C PHE A 26 3.73 8.84 23.02
N VAL A 27 2.76 8.83 22.10
CA VAL A 27 1.66 9.82 22.09
C VAL A 27 0.76 9.66 23.31
N ALA A 28 0.37 8.43 23.66
CA ALA A 28 -0.44 8.17 24.85
C ALA A 28 0.29 8.59 26.13
N LEU A 29 1.59 8.29 26.22
CA LEU A 29 2.43 8.66 27.35
C LEU A 29 2.63 10.18 27.43
N ALA A 30 2.80 10.86 26.29
CA ALA A 30 2.85 12.33 26.24
C ALA A 30 1.56 12.95 26.77
N ALA A 31 0.42 12.33 26.48
CA ALA A 31 -0.90 12.83 26.87
C ALA A 31 -1.15 12.64 28.37
N SER A 32 -0.70 11.52 28.94
CA SER A 32 -0.85 11.22 30.36
C SER A 32 0.17 11.92 31.25
N SER A 33 1.39 12.15 30.76
CA SER A 33 2.49 12.73 31.56
C SER A 33 2.64 14.24 31.38
N GLY A 34 2.03 14.84 30.35
CA GLY A 34 2.23 16.26 30.00
C GLY A 34 3.61 16.59 29.44
N HIS A 35 4.49 15.61 29.27
CA HIS A 35 5.86 15.80 28.78
C HIS A 35 5.90 15.90 27.25
N ARG A 36 5.98 17.15 26.74
CA ARG A 36 5.88 17.47 25.30
C ARG A 36 6.99 16.89 24.43
N TRP A 37 8.17 16.60 24.99
CA TRP A 37 9.28 16.01 24.24
C TRP A 37 8.97 14.60 23.71
N LEU A 38 8.07 13.86 24.37
CA LEU A 38 7.61 12.55 23.91
C LEU A 38 6.87 12.61 22.57
N ALA A 39 6.22 13.74 22.27
CA ALA A 39 5.59 13.97 20.96
C ALA A 39 6.62 14.06 19.82
N LEU A 40 7.83 14.58 20.11
CA LEU A 40 8.94 14.62 19.14
C LEU A 40 9.47 13.21 18.84
N VAL A 41 9.59 12.37 19.87
CA VAL A 41 10.01 10.96 19.72
C VAL A 41 8.97 10.19 18.90
N ALA A 42 7.68 10.38 19.18
CA ALA A 42 6.59 9.80 18.39
C ALA A 42 6.65 10.25 16.91
N ALA A 43 6.93 11.52 16.66
CA ALA A 43 7.08 12.06 15.31
C ALA A 43 8.26 11.41 14.57
N GLY A 44 9.42 11.26 15.21
CA GLY A 44 10.56 10.56 14.64
C GLY A 44 10.25 9.09 14.32
N GLY A 45 9.54 8.39 15.20
CA GLY A 45 9.08 7.02 14.98
C GLY A 45 8.13 6.88 13.79
N LEU A 46 7.18 7.81 13.64
CA LEU A 46 6.27 7.86 12.49
C LEU A 46 7.02 8.12 11.18
N PHE A 47 7.97 9.05 11.18
CA PHE A 47 8.81 9.32 10.00
C PHE A 47 9.63 8.09 9.59
N GLY A 48 10.24 7.40 10.57
CA GLY A 48 10.94 6.14 10.35
C GLY A 48 10.02 5.06 9.78
N ALA A 49 8.81 4.91 10.32
CA ALA A 49 7.81 3.97 9.82
C ALA A 49 7.45 4.24 8.36
N VAL A 50 7.25 5.51 7.97
CA VAL A 50 6.99 5.89 6.57
C VAL A 50 8.16 5.53 5.65
N MET A 51 9.39 5.80 6.07
CA MET A 51 10.58 5.49 5.27
C MET A 51 10.73 3.98 5.02
N VAL A 52 10.45 3.15 6.03
CA VAL A 52 10.41 1.70 5.88
C VAL A 52 9.23 1.27 5.00
N TYR A 53 8.05 1.87 5.20
CA TYR A 53 6.86 1.57 4.41
C TYR A 53 7.03 1.88 2.92
N ARG A 54 7.72 2.97 2.58
CA ARG A 54 8.09 3.33 1.20
C ARG A 54 8.93 2.27 0.50
N ARG A 55 9.73 1.49 1.23
CA ARG A 55 10.55 0.41 0.65
C ARG A 55 9.71 -0.82 0.28
N VAL A 56 8.62 -1.04 1.02
CA VAL A 56 7.75 -2.23 0.88
C VAL A 56 6.59 -2.00 -0.09
N MET A 57 5.98 -0.82 -0.04
CA MET A 57 4.87 -0.46 -0.90
C MET A 57 5.36 -0.14 -2.31
N ARG A 58 4.96 -0.97 -3.28
CA ARG A 58 5.17 -0.71 -4.71
C ARG A 58 3.81 -0.57 -5.38
N GLY A 59 3.63 0.52 -6.13
CA GLY A 59 2.41 0.80 -6.88
C GLY A 59 2.11 2.30 -6.94
N SER A 60 1.58 2.75 -8.08
CA SER A 60 0.97 4.07 -8.20
C SER A 60 -0.08 4.22 -7.08
N TYR A 61 -0.09 5.33 -6.36
CA TYR A 61 -1.00 5.62 -5.23
C TYR A 61 -0.70 4.97 -3.86
N ALA A 62 0.28 4.07 -3.75
CA ALA A 62 0.65 3.48 -2.45
C ALA A 62 1.29 4.50 -1.46
N TYR A 63 1.62 5.70 -1.94
CA TYR A 63 2.17 6.82 -1.18
C TYR A 63 1.15 7.52 -0.25
N TRP A 64 -0.12 7.10 -0.24
CA TRP A 64 -1.15 7.69 0.62
C TRP A 64 -0.75 7.66 2.11
N VAL A 65 0.02 6.65 2.55
CA VAL A 65 0.49 6.55 3.94
C VAL A 65 1.44 7.68 4.31
N ALA A 66 2.31 8.12 3.39
CA ALA A 66 3.19 9.26 3.64
C ALA A 66 2.37 10.55 3.82
N TRP A 67 1.33 10.72 2.99
CA TRP A 67 0.40 11.83 3.11
C TRP A 67 -0.47 11.77 4.37
N ALA A 68 -0.86 10.58 4.82
CA ALA A 68 -1.64 10.39 6.05
C ALA A 68 -0.83 10.68 7.32
N VAL A 69 0.48 10.43 7.29
CA VAL A 69 1.37 10.70 8.43
C VAL A 69 1.70 12.20 8.53
N SER A 70 1.67 12.95 7.44
CA SER A 70 1.90 14.41 7.42
C SER A 70 0.99 15.18 8.40
N PRO A 71 -0.36 15.07 8.37
CA PRO A 71 -1.20 15.79 9.31
C PRO A 71 -0.97 15.37 10.76
N VAL A 72 -0.67 14.09 11.00
CA VAL A 72 -0.33 13.59 12.35
C VAL A 72 0.96 14.24 12.85
N LEU A 73 1.99 14.33 11.99
CA LEU A 73 3.24 15.03 12.32
C LEU A 73 2.99 16.53 12.56
N SER A 74 2.20 17.19 11.73
CA SER A 74 1.86 18.61 11.91
C SER A 74 1.16 18.86 13.25
N LEU A 75 0.22 18.00 13.65
CA LEU A 75 -0.47 18.09 14.93
C LEU A 75 0.45 17.79 16.12
N LEU A 76 1.33 16.78 16.00
CA LEU A 76 2.32 16.47 17.04
C LEU A 76 3.33 17.60 17.22
N MET A 77 3.82 18.18 16.13
CA MET A 77 4.71 19.35 16.18
C MET A 77 4.00 20.54 16.82
N LEU A 78 2.75 20.80 16.45
CA LEU A 78 1.94 21.86 17.06
C LEU A 78 1.73 21.65 18.56
N TRP A 79 1.54 20.41 18.99
CA TRP A 79 1.39 20.06 20.41
C TRP A 79 2.72 20.17 21.19
N ALA A 80 3.85 19.95 20.52
CA ALA A 80 5.17 20.08 21.12
C ALA A 80 5.60 21.55 21.33
N GLN A 81 5.01 22.51 20.60
CA GLN A 81 5.37 23.92 20.70
C GLN A 81 5.04 24.53 22.08
N PRO A 82 5.81 25.52 22.55
CA PRO A 82 5.44 26.35 23.69
C PRO A 82 4.18 27.18 23.36
N PRO A 83 3.37 27.55 24.37
CA PRO A 83 2.07 28.20 24.16
C PRO A 83 2.19 29.50 23.35
N ASP A 84 3.25 30.27 23.57
CA ASP A 84 3.48 31.58 22.94
C ASP A 84 3.72 31.48 21.43
N LEU A 85 4.29 30.36 20.95
CA LEU A 85 4.53 30.10 19.53
C LEU A 85 3.39 29.32 18.87
N ARG A 86 2.45 28.80 19.67
CA ARG A 86 1.41 27.88 19.20
C ARG A 86 0.37 28.60 18.33
N GLU A 87 0.00 29.83 18.66
CA GLU A 87 -0.99 30.60 17.91
C GLU A 87 -0.50 30.93 16.49
N ALA A 88 0.74 31.38 16.37
CA ALA A 88 1.36 31.60 15.05
C ALA A 88 1.51 30.29 14.27
N ALA A 89 1.93 29.21 14.94
CA ALA A 89 2.06 27.90 14.31
C ALA A 89 0.71 27.30 13.88
N THR A 90 -0.39 27.54 14.61
CA THR A 90 -1.72 27.06 14.24
C THR A 90 -2.17 27.59 12.89
N LEU A 91 -1.89 28.86 12.59
CA LEU A 91 -2.32 29.51 11.35
C LEU A 91 -1.76 28.82 10.10
N LEU A 92 -0.56 28.24 10.19
CA LEU A 92 0.08 27.52 9.09
C LEU A 92 -0.15 26.00 9.18
N ALA A 93 -0.11 25.43 10.39
CA ALA A 93 -0.17 23.98 10.58
C ALA A 93 -1.56 23.40 10.31
N LEU A 94 -2.64 24.08 10.70
CA LEU A 94 -4.01 23.61 10.47
C LEU A 94 -4.39 23.49 8.99
N PRO A 95 -4.21 24.53 8.15
CA PRO A 95 -4.54 24.41 6.73
C PRO A 95 -3.64 23.39 6.03
N TRP A 96 -2.37 23.30 6.41
CA TRP A 96 -1.46 22.28 5.87
C TRP A 96 -1.89 20.86 6.23
N ALA A 97 -2.25 20.63 7.50
CA ALA A 97 -2.78 19.35 7.96
C ALA A 97 -4.10 18.99 7.25
N GLY A 98 -5.00 19.97 7.07
CA GLY A 98 -6.24 19.78 6.31
C GLY A 98 -5.97 19.36 4.87
N LEU A 99 -5.12 20.11 4.16
CA LEU A 99 -4.75 19.80 2.77
C LEU A 99 -4.13 18.40 2.65
N SER A 100 -3.16 18.08 3.51
CA SER A 100 -2.47 16.79 3.47
C SER A 100 -3.40 15.63 3.83
N ALA A 101 -4.36 15.81 4.75
CA ALA A 101 -5.41 14.84 5.02
C ALA A 101 -6.34 14.60 3.82
N VAL A 102 -6.74 15.67 3.10
CA VAL A 102 -7.55 15.54 1.88
C VAL A 102 -6.77 14.77 0.80
N VAL A 103 -5.51 15.11 0.56
CA VAL A 103 -4.67 14.39 -0.41
C VAL A 103 -4.51 12.92 -0.01
N ALA A 104 -4.27 12.64 1.27
CA ALA A 104 -4.18 11.27 1.78
C ALA A 104 -5.48 10.49 1.52
N LEU A 105 -6.63 11.12 1.74
CA LEU A 105 -7.94 10.51 1.56
C LEU A 105 -8.24 10.25 0.08
N VAL A 106 -7.90 11.18 -0.82
CA VAL A 106 -8.02 10.99 -2.27
C VAL A 106 -7.14 9.84 -2.74
N LEU A 107 -5.86 9.81 -2.32
CA LEU A 107 -4.95 8.74 -2.69
C LEU A 107 -5.38 7.40 -2.10
N PHE A 108 -5.89 7.38 -0.86
CA PHE A 108 -6.46 6.18 -0.24
C PHE A 108 -7.70 5.70 -0.99
N ALA A 109 -8.59 6.60 -1.41
CA ALA A 109 -9.78 6.27 -2.19
C ALA A 109 -9.39 5.70 -3.56
N LEU A 110 -8.42 6.30 -4.25
CA LEU A 110 -7.87 5.79 -5.52
C LEU A 110 -7.18 4.43 -5.34
N TRP A 111 -6.39 4.28 -4.28
CA TRP A 111 -5.75 3.01 -3.96
C TRP A 111 -6.77 1.93 -3.57
N ARG A 112 -7.84 2.30 -2.85
CA ARG A 112 -8.91 1.39 -2.44
C ARG A 112 -9.81 1.00 -3.61
N SER A 113 -10.16 1.94 -4.48
CA SER A 113 -10.95 1.66 -5.69
C SER A 113 -10.18 0.79 -6.67
N ARG A 114 -8.87 1.04 -6.83
CA ARG A 114 -8.00 0.20 -7.66
C ARG A 114 -7.59 -1.11 -6.99
N ARG A 115 -7.68 -1.23 -5.65
CA ARG A 115 -7.47 -2.49 -4.91
C ARG A 115 -8.35 -3.62 -5.39
N GLY A 116 -9.54 -3.32 -5.92
CA GLY A 116 -10.43 -4.30 -6.55
C GLY A 116 -9.87 -4.94 -7.83
N GLY A 117 -8.76 -4.42 -8.38
CA GLY A 117 -7.99 -5.04 -9.48
C GLY A 117 -6.50 -5.26 -9.16
N HIS A 118 -6.06 -5.00 -7.93
CA HIS A 118 -4.64 -4.88 -7.54
C HIS A 118 -3.99 -6.21 -7.12
N MET A 119 -4.61 -7.33 -7.45
CA MET A 119 -3.99 -8.65 -7.38
C MET A 119 -4.10 -9.38 -8.72
N ASP A 120 -4.63 -8.70 -9.75
CA ASP A 120 -4.89 -9.37 -11.00
C ASP A 120 -3.62 -9.40 -11.85
N TRP A 121 -3.26 -10.61 -12.19
CA TRP A 121 -2.21 -10.97 -13.12
C TRP A 121 -2.78 -10.96 -14.51
N VAL A 122 -2.01 -10.40 -15.43
CA VAL A 122 -2.36 -10.38 -16.83
C VAL A 122 -1.40 -11.29 -17.56
N VAL A 123 -1.96 -12.18 -18.38
CA VAL A 123 -1.22 -12.91 -19.39
C VAL A 123 -1.44 -12.20 -20.71
N TRP A 124 -0.38 -11.80 -21.38
CA TRP A 124 -0.43 -11.16 -22.70
C TRP A 124 0.58 -11.77 -23.66
N HIS A 125 0.29 -11.63 -24.95
CA HIS A 125 1.20 -12.00 -26.03
C HIS A 125 1.58 -10.74 -26.80
N PRO A 126 2.86 -10.53 -27.15
CA PRO A 126 3.30 -9.32 -27.85
C PRO A 126 2.58 -9.10 -29.19
N GLU A 127 2.18 -10.18 -29.86
CA GLU A 127 1.52 -10.10 -31.17
C GLU A 127 -0.02 -10.12 -31.10
N LEU A 128 -0.60 -10.78 -30.09
CA LEU A 128 -2.06 -10.97 -29.97
C LEU A 128 -2.71 -10.03 -28.95
N GLY A 129 -1.92 -9.29 -28.18
CA GLY A 129 -2.40 -8.40 -27.13
C GLY A 129 -2.79 -9.13 -25.84
N LEU A 130 -3.76 -8.55 -25.11
CA LEU A 130 -4.21 -9.04 -23.80
C LEU A 130 -4.96 -10.36 -23.92
N LEU A 131 -4.42 -11.44 -23.35
CA LEU A 131 -5.04 -12.76 -23.42
C LEU A 131 -5.99 -13.02 -22.24
N ARG A 132 -5.58 -12.69 -21.01
CA ARG A 132 -6.37 -13.03 -19.82
C ARG A 132 -5.99 -12.23 -18.58
N ARG A 133 -6.98 -11.95 -17.73
CA ARG A 133 -6.82 -11.34 -16.40
C ARG A 133 -7.21 -12.38 -15.33
N GLU A 134 -6.35 -12.56 -14.33
CA GLU A 134 -6.46 -13.62 -13.32
C GLU A 134 -6.17 -13.10 -11.92
N GLN A 135 -6.92 -13.51 -10.89
CA GLN A 135 -6.76 -12.94 -9.54
C GLN A 135 -5.47 -13.36 -8.83
N THR A 136 -4.73 -14.36 -9.33
CA THR A 136 -3.50 -14.84 -8.71
C THR A 136 -2.44 -15.19 -9.73
N LYS A 137 -1.16 -15.09 -9.33
CA LYS A 137 0.00 -15.44 -10.19
C LYS A 137 -0.05 -16.89 -10.63
N ARG A 138 -0.46 -17.78 -9.72
CA ARG A 138 -0.54 -19.21 -9.97
C ARG A 138 -1.59 -19.51 -11.02
N ALA A 139 -2.79 -18.96 -10.89
CA ALA A 139 -3.84 -19.12 -11.90
C ALA A 139 -3.41 -18.61 -13.28
N ALA A 140 -2.73 -17.46 -13.35
CA ALA A 140 -2.16 -16.94 -14.60
C ALA A 140 -1.09 -17.88 -15.21
N LEU A 141 -0.17 -18.38 -14.39
CA LEU A 141 0.88 -19.32 -14.82
C LEU A 141 0.32 -20.67 -15.25
N ASP A 142 -0.63 -21.22 -14.50
CA ASP A 142 -1.24 -22.51 -14.78
C ASP A 142 -2.08 -22.44 -16.06
N TRP A 143 -2.83 -21.35 -16.26
CA TRP A 143 -3.54 -21.11 -17.51
C TRP A 143 -2.58 -20.99 -18.70
N ALA A 144 -1.53 -20.16 -18.56
CA ALA A 144 -0.53 -19.98 -19.60
C ALA A 144 0.11 -21.31 -20.01
N ARG A 145 0.50 -22.14 -19.03
CA ARG A 145 1.08 -23.47 -19.28
C ARG A 145 0.13 -24.43 -20.00
N TRP A 146 -1.16 -24.39 -19.66
CA TRP A 146 -2.14 -25.32 -20.24
C TRP A 146 -2.62 -24.90 -21.63
N HIS A 147 -2.72 -23.60 -21.91
CA HIS A 147 -3.37 -23.09 -23.11
C HIS A 147 -2.40 -22.48 -24.13
N TYR A 148 -1.18 -22.11 -23.74
CA TYR A 148 -0.25 -21.42 -24.62
C TYR A 148 1.15 -22.05 -24.52
N ARG A 149 1.63 -22.65 -25.63
CA ARG A 149 2.96 -23.29 -25.69
C ARG A 149 4.10 -22.31 -26.00
N GLU A 150 3.77 -21.11 -26.43
CA GLU A 150 4.71 -20.04 -26.79
C GLU A 150 5.03 -19.11 -25.61
N PRO A 151 6.15 -18.37 -25.66
CA PRO A 151 6.57 -17.46 -24.58
C PRO A 151 5.58 -16.29 -24.45
N CYS A 152 4.66 -16.42 -23.49
CA CYS A 152 3.79 -15.34 -23.06
C CYS A 152 4.41 -14.57 -21.88
N LEU A 153 4.13 -13.28 -21.82
CA LEU A 153 4.56 -12.43 -20.71
C LEU A 153 3.45 -12.41 -19.66
N ILE A 154 3.85 -12.57 -18.39
CA ILE A 154 2.94 -12.60 -17.25
C ILE A 154 3.37 -11.49 -16.31
N ASP A 155 2.58 -10.42 -16.24
CA ASP A 155 2.89 -9.27 -15.40
C ASP A 155 1.69 -8.84 -14.56
N ARG A 156 1.96 -8.03 -13.54
CA ARG A 156 0.91 -7.42 -12.73
C ARG A 156 0.22 -6.34 -13.55
N LEU A 157 -1.11 -6.27 -13.48
CA LEU A 157 -1.91 -5.24 -14.15
C LEU A 157 -1.41 -3.80 -13.82
N ASP A 158 -0.86 -3.61 -12.63
CA ASP A 158 -0.32 -2.32 -12.16
C ASP A 158 0.84 -1.76 -12.98
N ARG A 159 1.57 -2.64 -13.69
CA ARG A 159 2.69 -2.25 -14.54
C ARG A 159 2.26 -1.87 -15.95
N ALA A 160 1.01 -2.14 -16.32
CA ALA A 160 0.44 -1.80 -17.63
C ALA A 160 -1.01 -1.29 -17.45
N PRO A 161 -1.19 -0.10 -16.85
CA PRO A 161 -2.51 0.43 -16.51
C PRO A 161 -3.39 0.73 -17.74
N GLU A 162 -2.80 0.98 -18.92
CA GLU A 162 -3.52 1.09 -20.19
C GLU A 162 -4.33 -0.16 -20.54
N LEU A 163 -3.89 -1.34 -20.10
CA LEU A 163 -4.57 -2.61 -20.35
C LEU A 163 -5.79 -2.82 -19.46
N ALA A 164 -5.88 -2.13 -18.33
CA ALA A 164 -7.05 -2.22 -17.44
C ALA A 164 -8.35 -1.73 -18.12
N ARG A 165 -8.22 -0.97 -19.21
CA ARG A 165 -9.34 -0.47 -20.02
C ARG A 165 -9.76 -1.42 -21.14
N GLN A 166 -8.98 -2.46 -21.44
CA GLN A 166 -9.34 -3.45 -22.45
C GLN A 166 -10.33 -4.45 -21.86
N THR A 167 -11.40 -4.72 -22.60
CA THR A 167 -12.41 -5.71 -22.20
C THR A 167 -11.74 -7.08 -22.11
N PRO A 168 -11.71 -7.72 -20.93
CA PRO A 168 -11.14 -9.06 -20.82
C PRO A 168 -11.95 -10.03 -21.69
N LEU A 169 -11.27 -10.92 -22.43
CA LEU A 169 -11.92 -11.91 -23.29
C LEU A 169 -12.92 -12.81 -22.51
N TYR A 170 -12.72 -12.97 -21.20
CA TYR A 170 -13.63 -13.67 -20.29
C TYR A 170 -13.91 -12.81 -19.05
N PRO A 171 -15.02 -12.06 -19.01
CA PRO A 171 -15.34 -11.13 -17.92
C PRO A 171 -15.84 -11.82 -16.63
N HIS A 172 -16.01 -13.14 -16.63
CA HIS A 172 -16.50 -13.88 -15.48
C HIS A 172 -15.57 -15.06 -15.15
N PRO A 173 -14.94 -15.09 -13.95
CA PRO A 173 -14.47 -16.35 -13.43
C PRO A 173 -15.69 -17.24 -13.17
N PRO A 174 -15.67 -18.55 -13.49
CA PRO A 174 -16.69 -19.44 -12.99
C PRO A 174 -16.69 -19.34 -11.47
N ARG A 175 -17.81 -18.92 -10.88
CA ARG A 175 -18.04 -19.01 -9.42
C ARG A 175 -17.96 -20.49 -9.05
N GLY A 176 -16.78 -20.95 -8.65
CA GLY A 176 -16.58 -22.36 -8.31
C GLY A 176 -15.24 -22.98 -8.71
N SER A 177 -14.14 -22.24 -8.84
CA SER A 177 -12.81 -22.86 -8.84
C SER A 177 -12.40 -23.25 -7.40
N ALA A 178 -13.24 -24.09 -6.78
CA ALA A 178 -12.72 -25.06 -5.85
C ALA A 178 -11.68 -25.88 -6.62
N TYR A 179 -10.49 -25.99 -6.05
CA TYR A 179 -9.47 -26.93 -6.45
C TYR A 179 -10.12 -28.29 -6.69
N TRP A 180 -10.20 -28.76 -7.93
CA TRP A 180 -10.39 -30.17 -8.20
C TRP A 180 -9.05 -30.87 -7.97
N SER A 181 -8.83 -31.25 -6.72
CA SER A 181 -8.04 -32.42 -6.39
C SER A 181 -8.77 -33.65 -6.95
N GLY A 182 -8.12 -34.42 -7.81
CA GLY A 182 -8.58 -35.75 -8.19
C GLY A 182 -8.89 -35.91 -9.67
N CYS A 183 -7.92 -36.44 -10.40
CA CYS A 183 -8.09 -37.70 -11.12
C CYS A 183 -6.70 -38.31 -11.32
N GLY A 184 -6.35 -39.24 -10.44
CA GLY A 184 -5.52 -40.37 -10.85
C GLY A 184 -6.43 -41.36 -11.55
N THR A 185 -6.05 -41.75 -12.77
CA THR A 185 -5.42 -43.05 -13.09
C THR A 185 -4.82 -42.91 -14.47
#